data_AF-A0A930RF29-F1
#
_entry.id   AF-A0A930RF29-F1
#
_cell.length_a   1.000
_cell.length_b   1.000
_cell.length_c   1.000
_cell.angle_alpha   90.00
_cell.angle_beta   90.00
_cell.angle_gamma   90.00
#
_symmetry.space_group_name_H-M   'P 1'
#
loop_
_entity.id
_entity.type
_entity.pdbx_description
1 polymer ?
#
loop_
_entity_poly.entity_id
_entity_poly.type
_entity_poly.pdbx_seq_one_letter_code
_entity_poly.pdbx_strand_id
1 'polypeptide(L)'
;FRKPFFLSLIAGAIGGGLASILGLAGTGNGITIIPGTMLYVGNGQLLQYLLMVAVSFVLGFALTYMFGYEDEKEVASEVATERLVQEETTGNIPVAPQNETIQTPIVGDVVALENVNDPVFSSGAMGQGIAVKPSQGVVYAPADAEVSIAFPTGHAFGLKTADGAEILIHVGIDTVSMNGEGFEAKVAQGDKVKAGDVLGTFDSNKIAAAGLDDTTMVIVTNTADYASVTPVASGSVVKGDAIIEVKA
;
A
#
# COMPACT_ATOMS: atom_id res chain seq x y z
N PHE A 1 -2.94 1.08 -12.06
CA PHE A 1 -4.28 0.61 -12.52
C PHE A 1 -4.49 0.51 -14.04
N ARG A 2 -3.82 1.32 -14.90
CA ARG A 2 -4.06 1.27 -16.36
C ARG A 2 -3.58 -0.02 -17.04
N LYS A 3 -2.44 -0.58 -16.63
CA LYS A 3 -1.85 -1.79 -17.24
C LYS A 3 -2.74 -3.05 -17.10
N PRO A 4 -3.26 -3.42 -15.91
CA PRO A 4 -4.19 -4.56 -15.77
C PRO A 4 -5.45 -4.42 -16.63
N PHE A 5 -5.97 -3.19 -16.74
CA PHE A 5 -7.14 -2.92 -17.57
C PHE A 5 -6.87 -3.24 -19.06
N PHE A 6 -5.76 -2.76 -19.63
CA PHE A 6 -5.41 -3.08 -21.02
C PHE A 6 -5.10 -4.57 -21.23
N LEU A 7 -4.44 -5.22 -20.28
CA LEU A 7 -4.17 -6.66 -20.35
C LEU A 7 -5.48 -7.49 -20.32
N SER A 8 -6.46 -7.05 -19.52
CA SER A 8 -7.79 -7.69 -19.49
C SER A 8 -8.57 -7.51 -20.80
N LEU A 9 -8.40 -6.37 -21.49
CA LEU A 9 -8.99 -6.14 -22.82
C LEU A 9 -8.39 -7.07 -23.87
N ILE A 10 -7.08 -7.30 -23.84
CA ILE A 10 -6.40 -8.24 -24.75
C ILE A 10 -6.92 -9.67 -24.52
N ALA A 11 -7.02 -10.10 -23.26
CA ALA A 11 -7.58 -11.41 -22.92
C ALA A 11 -9.05 -11.55 -23.36
N GLY A 12 -9.85 -10.49 -23.21
CA GLY A 12 -11.23 -10.43 -23.69
C GLY A 12 -11.34 -10.54 -25.21
N ALA A 13 -10.47 -9.85 -25.95
CA ALA A 13 -10.43 -9.93 -27.42
C ALA A 13 -10.10 -11.34 -27.92
N ILE A 14 -9.16 -12.03 -27.25
CA ILE A 14 -8.81 -13.42 -27.55
C ILE A 14 -9.98 -14.37 -27.23
N GLY A 15 -10.69 -14.14 -26.13
CA GLY A 15 -11.92 -14.86 -25.80
C GLY A 15 -13.02 -14.72 -26.86
N GLY A 16 -13.24 -13.49 -27.33
CA GLY A 16 -14.17 -13.22 -28.43
C GLY A 16 -13.76 -13.89 -29.74
N GLY A 17 -12.47 -13.89 -30.06
CA GLY A 17 -11.93 -14.60 -31.22
C GLY A 17 -12.14 -16.12 -31.13
N LEU A 18 -11.87 -16.71 -29.96
CA LEU A 18 -12.09 -18.13 -29.71
C LEU A 18 -13.58 -18.50 -29.80
N ALA A 19 -14.47 -17.66 -29.26
CA ALA A 19 -15.91 -17.84 -29.38
C ALA A 19 -16.38 -17.84 -30.84
N SER A 20 -15.79 -16.97 -31.67
CA SER A 20 -16.05 -16.90 -33.11
C SER A 20 -15.59 -18.16 -33.84
N ILE A 21 -14.36 -18.64 -33.57
CA ILE A 21 -13.81 -19.86 -34.17
C ILE A 21 -14.62 -21.11 -33.80
N LEU A 22 -15.08 -21.19 -32.54
CA LEU A 22 -15.90 -22.29 -32.04
C LEU A 22 -17.38 -22.20 -32.49
N GLY A 23 -17.76 -21.11 -33.17
CA GLY A 23 -19.12 -20.91 -33.67
C GLY A 23 -20.17 -20.81 -32.54
N LEU A 24 -19.80 -20.22 -31.40
CA LEU A 24 -20.68 -20.13 -30.23
C LEU A 24 -21.89 -19.22 -30.54
N ALA A 25 -23.08 -19.82 -30.59
CA ALA A 25 -24.33 -19.11 -30.83
C ALA A 25 -25.22 -19.16 -29.59
N GLY A 26 -25.28 -18.05 -28.84
CA GLY A 26 -26.14 -17.95 -27.67
C GLY A 26 -27.62 -18.00 -28.07
N THR A 27 -28.38 -18.93 -27.50
CA THR A 27 -29.80 -19.16 -27.84
C THR A 27 -30.77 -18.66 -26.76
N GLY A 28 -30.26 -17.98 -25.72
CA GLY A 28 -31.04 -17.50 -24.57
C GLY A 28 -30.78 -16.03 -24.23
N ASN A 29 -31.16 -15.62 -23.02
CA ASN A 29 -30.89 -14.28 -22.47
C ASN A 29 -30.05 -14.40 -21.18
N GLY A 30 -28.98 -13.60 -21.05
CA GLY A 30 -28.11 -13.63 -19.87
C GLY A 30 -26.90 -12.70 -19.97
N ILE A 31 -26.33 -12.33 -18.82
CA ILE A 31 -25.04 -11.63 -18.71
C ILE A 31 -23.92 -12.63 -18.99
N THR A 32 -22.86 -12.24 -19.69
CA THR A 32 -21.77 -13.14 -20.12
C THR A 32 -20.87 -13.61 -18.95
N ILE A 33 -20.00 -14.59 -19.22
CA ILE A 33 -19.07 -15.28 -18.28
C ILE A 33 -19.76 -16.36 -17.42
N ILE A 34 -19.90 -16.18 -16.10
CA ILE A 34 -20.48 -17.23 -15.23
C ILE A 34 -22.00 -17.31 -15.42
N PRO A 35 -22.76 -16.20 -15.38
CA PRO A 35 -24.20 -16.23 -15.66
C PRO A 35 -24.51 -16.59 -17.12
N GLY A 36 -23.53 -16.45 -18.02
CA GLY A 36 -23.68 -16.66 -19.45
C GLY A 36 -23.71 -18.13 -19.84
N THR A 37 -23.42 -19.03 -18.91
CA THR A 37 -23.59 -20.48 -19.11
C THR A 37 -25.02 -20.82 -19.55
N MET A 38 -26.03 -20.11 -19.03
CA MET A 38 -27.44 -20.28 -19.43
C MET A 38 -27.73 -19.98 -20.92
N LEU A 39 -26.88 -19.19 -21.59
CA LEU A 39 -27.01 -18.88 -23.03
C LEU A 39 -26.74 -20.11 -23.91
N TYR A 40 -26.07 -21.13 -23.37
CA TYR A 40 -25.60 -22.33 -24.08
C TYR A 40 -26.14 -23.63 -23.49
N VAL A 41 -27.07 -23.55 -22.53
CA VAL A 41 -27.80 -24.72 -22.01
C VAL A 41 -28.87 -25.08 -23.05
N GLY A 42 -28.71 -26.25 -23.69
CA GLY A 42 -29.68 -26.81 -24.64
C GLY A 42 -29.26 -26.81 -26.11
N ASN A 43 -28.20 -26.08 -26.49
CA ASN A 43 -27.65 -26.08 -27.85
C ASN A 43 -26.42 -27.01 -28.03
N GLY A 44 -26.01 -27.72 -26.97
CA GLY A 44 -24.86 -28.63 -26.98
C GLY A 44 -23.49 -27.94 -26.94
N GLN A 45 -23.43 -26.60 -26.93
CA GLN A 45 -22.17 -25.84 -26.98
C GLN A 45 -21.64 -25.44 -25.59
N LEU A 46 -22.30 -25.87 -24.51
CA LEU A 46 -21.93 -25.52 -23.14
C LEU A 46 -20.46 -25.81 -22.81
N LEU A 47 -19.94 -26.96 -23.25
CA LEU A 47 -18.53 -27.33 -23.00
C LEU A 47 -17.55 -26.41 -23.74
N GLN A 48 -17.88 -26.01 -24.97
CA GLN A 48 -17.07 -25.08 -25.76
C GLN A 48 -17.07 -23.68 -25.14
N TYR A 49 -18.22 -23.27 -24.60
CA TYR A 49 -18.34 -22.01 -23.86
C TYR A 49 -17.50 -22.01 -22.58
N LEU A 50 -17.57 -23.08 -21.77
CA LEU A 50 -16.76 -23.22 -20.55
C LEU A 50 -15.26 -23.24 -20.85
N LEU A 51 -14.85 -23.91 -21.92
CA LEU A 51 -13.46 -23.88 -22.38
C LEU A 51 -13.02 -22.45 -22.74
N MET A 52 -13.84 -21.72 -23.49
CA MET A 52 -13.53 -20.34 -23.85
C MET A 52 -13.40 -19.44 -22.61
N VAL A 53 -14.34 -19.53 -21.66
CA VAL A 53 -14.28 -18.78 -20.40
C VAL A 53 -13.02 -19.13 -19.60
N ALA A 54 -12.68 -20.41 -19.51
CA ALA A 54 -11.48 -20.86 -18.81
C ALA A 54 -10.21 -20.31 -19.46
N VAL A 55 -10.10 -20.34 -20.79
CA VAL A 55 -8.94 -19.80 -21.52
C VAL A 55 -8.82 -18.30 -21.32
N SER A 56 -9.93 -17.54 -21.45
CA SER A 56 -9.91 -16.09 -21.22
C SER A 56 -9.56 -15.72 -19.78
N PHE A 57 -10.06 -16.47 -18.81
CA PHE A 57 -9.75 -16.26 -17.40
C PHE A 57 -8.27 -16.54 -17.11
N VAL A 58 -7.76 -17.71 -17.53
CA VAL A 58 -6.36 -18.10 -17.31
C VAL A 58 -5.42 -17.13 -18.00
N LEU A 59 -5.74 -16.69 -19.23
CA LEU A 59 -4.90 -15.75 -19.96
C LEU A 59 -4.92 -14.35 -19.33
N GLY A 60 -6.09 -13.86 -18.94
CA GLY A 60 -6.22 -12.58 -18.23
C GLY A 60 -5.47 -12.58 -16.90
N PHE A 61 -5.61 -13.67 -16.13
CA PHE A 61 -4.87 -13.88 -14.89
C PHE A 61 -3.36 -13.96 -15.12
N ALA A 62 -2.90 -14.80 -16.05
CA ALA A 62 -1.47 -14.98 -16.32
C ALA A 62 -0.81 -13.69 -16.82
N LEU A 63 -1.46 -12.96 -17.76
CA LEU A 63 -0.94 -11.68 -18.25
C LEU A 63 -0.90 -10.62 -17.15
N THR A 64 -1.94 -10.53 -16.33
CA THR A 64 -1.99 -9.57 -15.23
C THR A 64 -0.99 -9.92 -14.13
N TYR A 65 -0.81 -11.21 -13.85
CA TYR A 65 0.17 -11.69 -12.88
C TYR A 65 1.61 -11.43 -13.35
N MET A 66 1.91 -11.66 -14.64
CA MET A 66 3.26 -11.49 -15.18
C MET A 66 3.63 -10.04 -15.51
N PHE A 67 2.66 -9.19 -15.84
CA PHE A 67 2.92 -7.85 -16.42
C PHE A 67 2.03 -6.73 -15.87
N GLY A 68 1.11 -7.03 -14.95
CA GLY A 68 0.05 -6.10 -14.53
C GLY A 68 0.40 -5.25 -13.31
N TYR A 69 1.33 -5.68 -12.48
CA TYR A 69 1.68 -4.98 -11.23
C TYR A 69 3.14 -4.51 -11.29
N GLU A 70 3.34 -3.21 -11.08
CA GLU A 70 4.61 -2.65 -10.63
C GLU A 70 4.57 -2.63 -9.09
N ASP A 71 5.74 -2.83 -8.47
CA ASP A 71 6.00 -3.27 -7.09
C ASP A 71 5.40 -2.38 -5.96
N GLU A 72 4.71 -1.30 -6.30
CA GLU A 72 4.06 -0.35 -5.39
C GLU A 72 2.86 -0.97 -4.63
N LYS A 73 2.22 -2.03 -5.18
CA LYS A 73 1.14 -2.76 -4.50
C LYS A 73 1.63 -3.79 -3.47
N GLU A 74 2.89 -4.20 -3.53
CA GLU A 74 3.42 -5.19 -2.60
C GLU A 74 3.51 -4.60 -1.19
N VAL A 75 3.96 -3.35 -1.03
CA VAL A 75 4.06 -2.70 0.29
C VAL A 75 2.70 -2.60 0.99
N ALA A 76 1.66 -2.11 0.31
CA ALA A 76 0.32 -2.01 0.91
C ALA A 76 -0.30 -3.39 1.21
N SER A 77 -0.03 -4.40 0.37
CA SER A 77 -0.48 -5.77 0.57
C SER A 77 0.30 -6.47 1.70
N GLU A 78 1.59 -6.23 1.82
CA GLU A 78 2.46 -6.75 2.88
C GLU A 78 2.08 -6.13 4.23
N VAL A 79 1.89 -4.81 4.33
CA VAL A 79 1.40 -4.17 5.57
C VAL A 79 0.05 -4.74 5.98
N ALA A 80 -0.89 -4.90 5.04
CA ALA A 80 -2.20 -5.45 5.35
C ALA A 80 -2.15 -6.95 5.73
N THR A 81 -1.32 -7.74 5.06
CA THR A 81 -1.18 -9.17 5.32
C THR A 81 -0.46 -9.41 6.64
N GLU A 82 0.62 -8.68 6.91
CA GLU A 82 1.33 -8.77 8.18
C GLU A 82 0.48 -8.25 9.35
N ARG A 83 -0.34 -7.21 9.16
CA ARG A 83 -1.34 -6.80 10.17
C ARG A 83 -2.27 -7.95 10.53
N LEU A 84 -2.87 -8.61 9.54
CA LEU A 84 -3.81 -9.71 9.77
C LEU A 84 -3.13 -10.92 10.43
N VAL A 85 -1.90 -11.24 10.02
CA VAL A 85 -1.11 -12.33 10.64
C VAL A 85 -0.74 -11.98 12.08
N GLN A 86 -0.37 -10.74 12.35
CA GLN A 86 0.01 -10.28 13.70
C GLN A 86 -1.20 -10.27 14.64
N GLU A 87 -2.38 -9.83 14.16
CA GLU A 87 -3.62 -9.83 14.93
C GLU A 87 -4.08 -11.25 15.30
N GLU A 88 -3.91 -12.24 14.41
CA GLU A 88 -4.18 -13.65 14.72
C GLU A 88 -3.11 -14.30 15.63
N THR A 89 -1.81 -13.97 15.46
CA THR A 89 -0.72 -14.68 16.16
C THR A 89 -0.36 -14.12 17.53
N THR A 90 -0.53 -12.81 17.77
CA THR A 90 -0.16 -12.20 19.06
C THR A 90 -1.29 -12.16 20.09
N GLY A 91 -2.55 -12.37 19.68
CA GLY A 91 -3.69 -12.26 20.60
C GLY A 91 -3.77 -10.88 21.27
N ASN A 92 -3.16 -9.85 20.66
CA ASN A 92 -3.17 -8.50 21.17
C ASN A 92 -4.62 -7.99 21.13
N ILE A 93 -5.21 -7.82 22.31
CA ILE A 93 -6.47 -7.10 22.46
C ILE A 93 -6.24 -5.70 21.86
N PRO A 94 -7.09 -5.23 20.93
CA PRO A 94 -6.98 -3.87 20.42
C PRO A 94 -6.94 -2.91 21.59
N VAL A 95 -5.82 -2.20 21.76
CA VAL A 95 -5.74 -1.11 22.72
C VAL A 95 -6.82 -0.11 22.32
N ALA A 96 -7.69 0.25 23.26
CA ALA A 96 -8.74 1.22 22.98
C ALA A 96 -8.07 2.53 22.50
N PRO A 97 -8.51 3.09 21.37
CA PRO A 97 -7.95 4.34 20.84
C PRO A 97 -7.93 5.42 21.92
N GLN A 98 -6.80 6.11 22.07
CA GLN A 98 -6.69 7.26 22.96
C GLN A 98 -6.24 8.50 22.19
N ASN A 99 -6.45 9.68 22.78
CA ASN A 99 -5.91 10.91 22.21
C ASN A 99 -4.39 10.90 22.33
N GLU A 100 -3.69 11.11 21.22
CA GLU A 100 -2.23 11.18 21.21
C GLU A 100 -1.73 12.18 20.14
N THR A 101 -0.48 12.60 20.31
CA THR A 101 0.20 13.52 19.40
C THR A 101 1.41 12.82 18.80
N ILE A 102 1.45 12.76 17.48
CA ILE A 102 2.52 12.12 16.72
C ILE A 102 3.56 13.19 16.34
N GLN A 103 4.80 12.96 16.72
CA GLN A 103 5.92 13.85 16.39
C GLN A 103 6.47 13.57 15.00
N THR A 104 7.21 14.51 14.44
CA THR A 104 7.84 14.31 13.14
C THR A 104 8.93 13.24 13.21
N PRO A 105 8.88 12.19 12.35
CA PRO A 105 9.96 11.24 12.22
C PRO A 105 11.11 11.77 11.36
N ILE A 106 10.90 12.89 10.65
CA ILE A 106 11.86 13.47 9.69
C ILE A 106 11.99 14.97 9.95
N VAL A 107 13.19 15.52 9.77
CA VAL A 107 13.39 16.98 9.79
C VAL A 107 13.39 17.48 8.35
N GLY A 108 12.63 18.53 8.08
CA GLY A 108 12.36 18.94 6.71
C GLY A 108 11.15 19.84 6.59
N ASP A 109 10.64 19.97 5.37
CA ASP A 109 9.50 20.81 5.05
C ASP A 109 8.23 19.98 4.89
N VAL A 110 7.16 20.40 5.55
CA VAL A 110 5.87 19.74 5.50
C VAL A 110 5.26 19.85 4.10
N VAL A 111 4.78 18.72 3.60
CA VAL A 111 4.02 18.58 2.37
C VAL A 111 2.64 18.03 2.73
N ALA A 112 1.58 18.71 2.28
CA ALA A 112 0.23 18.18 2.44
C ALA A 112 0.10 16.85 1.72
N LEU A 113 -0.56 15.87 2.34
CA LEU A 113 -0.66 14.51 1.81
C LEU A 113 -1.27 14.50 0.39
N GLU A 114 -2.28 15.34 0.14
CA GLU A 114 -2.92 15.51 -1.17
C GLU A 114 -2.00 16.03 -2.28
N ASN A 115 -0.87 16.65 -1.93
CA ASN A 115 0.12 17.20 -2.87
C ASN A 115 1.28 16.23 -3.13
N VAL A 116 1.29 15.05 -2.50
CA VAL A 116 2.27 13.99 -2.77
C VAL A 116 2.00 13.40 -4.16
N ASN A 117 3.06 13.22 -4.95
CA ASN A 117 2.98 12.70 -6.32
C ASN A 117 2.80 11.16 -6.37
N ASP A 118 1.93 10.63 -5.52
CA ASP A 118 1.60 9.21 -5.41
C ASP A 118 0.10 9.08 -5.08
N PRO A 119 -0.72 8.51 -5.98
CA PRO A 119 -2.17 8.35 -5.76
C PRO A 119 -2.56 7.48 -4.56
N VAL A 120 -1.73 6.52 -4.17
CA VAL A 120 -2.01 5.63 -3.03
C VAL A 120 -2.00 6.41 -1.73
N PHE A 121 -1.01 7.30 -1.56
CA PHE A 121 -0.92 8.17 -0.39
C PHE A 121 -1.82 9.40 -0.49
N SER A 122 -1.78 10.13 -1.63
CA SER A 122 -2.52 11.38 -1.79
C SER A 122 -4.05 11.23 -1.78
N SER A 123 -4.56 10.04 -2.08
CA SER A 123 -6.00 9.75 -1.95
C SER A 123 -6.45 9.50 -0.51
N GLY A 124 -5.52 9.29 0.43
CA GLY A 124 -5.81 8.87 1.79
C GLY A 124 -6.29 7.42 1.91
N ALA A 125 -6.16 6.60 0.86
CA ALA A 125 -6.62 5.21 0.85
C ALA A 125 -5.89 4.33 1.89
N MET A 126 -4.65 4.68 2.24
CA MET A 126 -3.87 4.01 3.29
C MET A 126 -4.11 4.59 4.70
N GLY A 127 -4.92 5.64 4.83
CA GLY A 127 -5.12 6.39 6.06
C GLY A 127 -4.86 7.89 5.89
N GLN A 128 -5.16 8.64 6.93
CA GLN A 128 -4.87 10.06 7.02
C GLN A 128 -3.47 10.28 7.58
N GLY A 129 -2.87 11.40 7.22
CA GLY A 129 -1.52 11.71 7.65
C GLY A 129 -0.96 12.94 6.95
N ILE A 130 0.37 13.00 6.91
CA ILE A 130 1.13 14.13 6.40
C ILE A 130 2.40 13.62 5.73
N ALA A 131 3.00 14.42 4.84
CA ALA A 131 4.30 14.11 4.27
C ALA A 131 5.33 15.18 4.65
N VAL A 132 6.61 14.82 4.59
CA VAL A 132 7.74 15.71 4.90
C VAL A 132 8.82 15.51 3.86
N LYS A 133 9.24 16.60 3.21
CA LYS A 133 10.41 16.63 2.33
C LYS A 133 11.66 16.73 3.21
N PRO A 134 12.51 15.70 3.28
CA PRO A 134 13.61 15.66 4.24
C PRO A 134 14.69 16.69 3.92
N SER A 135 15.30 17.22 4.99
CA SER A 135 16.56 17.97 4.94
C SER A 135 17.73 17.18 5.54
N GLN A 136 17.46 16.02 6.14
CA GLN A 136 18.46 15.09 6.67
C GLN A 136 18.06 13.63 6.45
N GLY A 137 19.05 12.75 6.32
CA GLY A 137 18.89 11.33 6.07
C GLY A 137 18.69 10.46 7.32
N VAL A 138 17.90 10.91 8.30
CA VAL A 138 17.67 10.18 9.56
C VAL A 138 16.18 10.09 9.86
N VAL A 139 15.72 8.88 10.17
CA VAL A 139 14.33 8.58 10.56
C VAL A 139 14.27 8.37 12.07
N TYR A 140 13.37 9.08 12.74
CA TYR A 140 13.15 8.98 14.17
C TYR A 140 11.81 8.35 14.51
N ALA A 141 11.72 7.74 15.68
CA ALA A 141 10.47 7.28 16.26
C ALA A 141 9.58 8.51 16.58
N PRO A 142 8.32 8.55 16.10
CA PRO A 142 7.43 9.69 16.27
C PRO A 142 6.67 9.66 17.61
N ALA A 143 6.72 8.54 18.33
CA ALA A 143 6.10 8.32 19.63
C ALA A 143 6.80 7.15 20.36
N ASP A 144 6.47 6.94 21.63
CA ASP A 144 6.81 5.69 22.33
C ASP A 144 5.98 4.55 21.69
N ALA A 145 6.66 3.57 21.08
CA ALA A 145 6.02 2.58 20.24
C ALA A 145 6.77 1.24 20.21
N GLU A 146 6.08 0.21 19.75
CA GLU A 146 6.68 -1.05 19.31
C GLU A 146 6.79 -1.04 17.79
N VAL A 147 7.94 -1.49 17.25
CA VAL A 147 8.13 -1.66 15.81
C VAL A 147 7.34 -2.88 15.37
N SER A 148 6.16 -2.66 14.80
CA SER A 148 5.29 -3.74 14.34
C SER A 148 5.83 -4.40 13.09
N ILE A 149 6.46 -3.62 12.20
CA ILE A 149 7.05 -4.06 10.93
C ILE A 149 8.31 -3.23 10.64
N ALA A 150 9.41 -3.89 10.31
CA ALA A 150 10.60 -3.26 9.74
C ALA A 150 10.89 -3.92 8.39
N PHE A 151 10.73 -3.18 7.30
CA PHE A 151 10.89 -3.75 5.97
C PHE A 151 12.35 -4.16 5.73
N PRO A 152 12.63 -5.32 5.09
CA PRO A 152 14.01 -5.78 4.86
C PRO A 152 14.88 -4.79 4.10
N THR A 153 14.27 -3.99 3.22
CA THR A 153 14.93 -2.94 2.44
C THR A 153 15.14 -1.64 3.22
N GLY A 154 14.63 -1.49 4.45
CA GLY A 154 14.87 -0.34 5.33
C GLY A 154 14.24 0.99 4.91
N HIS A 155 13.40 0.99 3.86
CA HIS A 155 12.73 2.18 3.34
C HIS A 155 11.46 2.56 4.11
N ALA A 156 10.90 1.66 4.90
CA ALA A 156 9.66 1.89 5.65
C ALA A 156 9.67 1.23 7.02
N PHE A 157 8.87 1.80 7.93
CA PHE A 157 8.71 1.35 9.32
C PHE A 157 7.24 1.41 9.70
N GLY A 158 6.69 0.28 10.14
CA GLY A 158 5.40 0.19 10.82
C GLY A 158 5.60 0.23 12.32
N LEU A 159 4.87 1.11 13.00
CA LEU A 159 4.94 1.30 14.45
C LEU A 159 3.54 1.18 15.05
N LYS A 160 3.46 0.63 16.25
CA LYS A 160 2.25 0.63 17.07
C LYS A 160 2.51 1.36 18.36
N THR A 161 1.84 2.47 18.59
CA THR A 161 2.00 3.25 19.82
C THR A 161 1.33 2.54 21.00
N ALA A 162 1.74 2.89 22.22
CA ALA A 162 1.09 2.38 23.43
C ALA A 162 -0.38 2.84 23.55
N ASP A 163 -0.75 3.92 22.85
CA ASP A 163 -2.07 4.55 22.88
C ASP A 163 -2.99 4.12 21.71
N GLY A 164 -2.47 3.28 20.81
CA GLY A 164 -3.26 2.55 19.82
C GLY A 164 -3.01 2.93 18.35
N ALA A 165 -2.26 4.00 18.05
CA ALA A 165 -2.04 4.39 16.66
C ALA A 165 -1.10 3.43 15.95
N GLU A 166 -1.49 3.05 14.74
CA GLU A 166 -0.67 2.25 13.83
C GLU A 166 -0.09 3.18 12.77
N ILE A 167 1.17 3.55 12.94
CA ILE A 167 1.87 4.56 12.15
C ILE A 167 2.74 3.88 11.10
N LEU A 168 2.55 4.25 9.84
CA LEU A 168 3.46 3.90 8.75
C LEU A 168 4.33 5.11 8.42
N ILE A 169 5.65 4.92 8.49
CA ILE A 169 6.65 5.85 7.97
C ILE A 169 7.20 5.24 6.69
N HIS A 170 6.99 5.89 5.53
CA HIS A 170 7.48 5.42 4.24
C HIS A 170 8.40 6.46 3.61
N VAL A 171 9.70 6.16 3.52
CA VAL A 171 10.74 7.08 3.07
C VAL A 171 10.80 7.09 1.54
N GLY A 172 10.34 8.19 0.94
CA GLY A 172 10.30 8.38 -0.50
C GLY A 172 9.17 7.63 -1.20
N ILE A 173 9.01 7.91 -2.50
CA ILE A 173 8.04 7.27 -3.40
C ILE A 173 8.76 6.21 -4.24
N ASP A 174 8.17 5.03 -4.38
CA ASP A 174 8.72 3.88 -5.13
C ASP A 174 10.11 3.39 -4.68
N THR A 175 10.57 3.76 -3.48
CA THR A 175 11.91 3.46 -2.97
C THR A 175 12.15 1.99 -2.65
N VAL A 176 11.09 1.18 -2.56
CA VAL A 176 11.20 -0.29 -2.50
C VAL A 176 12.01 -0.86 -3.67
N SER A 177 11.90 -0.25 -4.86
CA SER A 177 12.62 -0.63 -6.08
C SER A 177 14.14 -0.49 -5.98
N MET A 178 14.64 0.26 -4.98
CA MET A 178 16.06 0.42 -4.70
C MET A 178 16.65 -0.81 -3.98
N ASN A 179 15.85 -1.81 -3.61
CA ASN A 179 16.32 -3.06 -2.98
C ASN A 179 17.22 -2.83 -1.75
N GLY A 180 16.92 -1.77 -0.99
CA GLY A 180 17.68 -1.36 0.20
C GLY A 180 18.96 -0.55 -0.07
N GLU A 181 19.28 -0.26 -1.33
CA GLU A 181 20.41 0.62 -1.64
C GLU A 181 20.16 2.04 -1.13
N GLY A 182 21.03 2.52 -0.25
CA GLY A 182 20.91 3.85 0.33
C GLY A 182 20.03 3.91 1.57
N PHE A 183 19.62 2.77 2.12
CA PHE A 183 18.89 2.66 3.39
C PHE A 183 19.69 1.83 4.40
N GLU A 184 19.57 2.16 5.68
CA GLU A 184 20.13 1.41 6.80
C GLU A 184 19.10 1.40 7.94
N ALA A 185 18.46 0.25 8.15
CA ALA A 185 17.59 0.05 9.31
C ALA A 185 18.42 -0.19 10.58
N LYS A 186 18.05 0.47 11.68
CA LYS A 186 18.72 0.36 12.99
C LYS A 186 17.87 -0.35 14.04
N VAL A 187 16.64 -0.69 13.68
CA VAL A 187 15.68 -1.40 14.50
C VAL A 187 15.17 -2.62 13.74
N ALA A 188 14.70 -3.61 14.48
CA ALA A 188 14.04 -4.79 13.97
C ALA A 188 12.58 -4.86 14.45
N GLN A 189 11.78 -5.72 13.82
CA GLN A 189 10.44 -6.03 14.28
C GLN A 189 10.45 -6.51 15.74
N GLY A 190 9.50 -6.02 16.53
CA GLY A 190 9.35 -6.31 17.96
C GLY A 190 10.19 -5.43 18.88
N ASP A 191 11.06 -4.57 18.33
CA ASP A 191 11.82 -3.62 19.15
C ASP A 191 10.90 -2.56 19.75
N LYS A 192 11.19 -2.16 20.99
CA LYS A 192 10.52 -1.04 21.65
C LYS A 192 11.36 0.21 21.52
N VAL A 193 10.76 1.28 21.03
CA VAL A 193 11.39 2.56 20.77
C VAL A 193 10.70 3.67 21.55
N LYS A 194 11.46 4.70 21.90
CA LYS A 194 10.94 5.94 22.48
C LYS A 194 10.87 7.05 21.46
N ALA A 195 9.99 8.02 21.68
CA ALA A 195 9.92 9.20 20.84
C ALA A 195 11.30 9.85 20.67
N GLY A 196 11.73 10.01 19.42
CA GLY A 196 13.04 10.56 19.07
C GLY A 196 14.18 9.54 18.98
N ASP A 197 13.98 8.25 19.23
CA ASP A 197 14.97 7.22 18.94
C ASP A 197 15.20 7.09 17.42
N VAL A 198 16.38 6.63 17.00
CA VAL A 198 16.70 6.47 15.58
C VAL A 198 16.20 5.11 15.09
N LEU A 199 15.29 5.12 14.11
CA LEU A 199 14.79 3.91 13.46
C LEU A 199 15.70 3.47 12.31
N GLY A 200 16.26 4.42 11.59
CA GLY A 200 17.10 4.16 10.43
C GLY A 200 17.69 5.42 9.83
N THR A 201 18.52 5.22 8.81
CA THR A 201 19.12 6.29 8.02
C THR A 201 18.97 6.02 6.53
N PHE A 202 18.93 7.08 5.73
CA PHE A 202 18.83 6.98 4.29
C PHE A 202 19.69 8.05 3.59
N ASP A 203 19.95 7.85 2.29
CA ASP A 203 20.74 8.78 1.48
C ASP A 203 19.86 9.40 0.37
N SER A 204 19.39 10.64 0.62
CA SER A 204 18.62 11.43 -0.34
C SER A 204 19.31 11.56 -1.70
N ASN A 205 20.64 11.60 -1.76
CA ASN A 205 21.35 11.73 -3.04
C ASN A 205 21.25 10.44 -3.85
N LYS A 206 21.24 9.27 -3.19
CA LYS A 206 21.03 7.99 -3.88
C LYS A 206 19.59 7.86 -4.37
N ILE A 207 18.61 8.28 -3.58
CA ILE A 207 17.20 8.30 -3.99
C ILE A 207 17.03 9.20 -5.22
N ALA A 208 17.61 10.40 -5.19
CA ALA A 208 17.58 11.32 -6.32
C ALA A 208 18.34 10.77 -7.55
N ALA A 209 19.47 10.08 -7.35
CA ALA A 209 20.23 9.45 -8.44
C ALA A 209 19.47 8.29 -9.10
N ALA A 210 18.58 7.61 -8.36
CA ALA A 210 17.64 6.63 -8.89
C ALA A 210 16.44 7.27 -9.62
N GLY A 211 16.32 8.61 -9.61
CA GLY A 211 15.22 9.34 -10.23
C GLY A 211 13.93 9.33 -9.40
N LEU A 212 14.03 9.05 -8.10
CA LEU A 212 12.91 8.95 -7.18
C LEU A 212 12.78 10.19 -6.28
N ASP A 213 11.60 10.37 -5.69
CA ASP A 213 11.32 11.43 -4.72
C ASP A 213 11.56 10.91 -3.30
N ASP A 214 12.30 11.65 -2.46
CA ASP A 214 12.56 11.31 -1.05
C ASP A 214 11.52 11.87 -0.07
N THR A 215 10.43 12.48 -0.57
CA THR A 215 9.29 12.89 0.24
C THR A 215 8.80 11.72 1.07
N THR A 216 8.85 11.86 2.40
CA THR A 216 8.55 10.79 3.35
C THR A 216 7.12 10.94 3.85
N MET A 217 6.33 9.88 3.73
CA MET A 217 4.94 9.84 4.19
C MET A 217 4.87 9.34 5.63
N VAL A 218 4.02 9.98 6.44
CA VAL A 218 3.71 9.59 7.82
C VAL A 218 2.20 9.43 7.94
N ILE A 219 1.73 8.18 8.02
CA ILE A 219 0.32 7.81 7.86
C ILE A 219 -0.16 7.07 9.10
N VAL A 220 -1.34 7.45 9.61
CA VAL A 220 -2.06 6.66 10.63
C VAL A 220 -2.94 5.64 9.91
N THR A 221 -2.48 4.41 9.81
CA THR A 221 -3.10 3.37 8.99
C THR A 221 -4.42 2.83 9.56
N ASN A 222 -4.64 2.97 10.86
CA ASN A 222 -5.89 2.66 11.53
C ASN A 222 -6.76 3.91 11.77
N THR A 223 -6.72 4.88 10.85
CA THR A 223 -7.53 6.13 10.92
C THR A 223 -9.00 5.87 11.28
N ALA A 224 -9.60 4.80 10.76
CA ALA A 224 -11.02 4.49 10.97
C ALA A 224 -11.39 4.21 12.44
N ASP A 225 -10.40 3.90 13.28
CA ASP A 225 -10.58 3.63 14.70
C ASP A 225 -10.64 4.93 15.53
N TYR A 226 -10.33 6.08 14.91
CA TYR A 226 -10.29 7.39 15.56
C TYR A 226 -11.42 8.29 15.08
N ALA A 227 -11.95 9.12 15.98
CA ALA A 227 -12.91 10.18 15.63
C ALA A 227 -12.29 11.24 14.70
N SER A 228 -11.00 11.52 14.84
CA SER A 228 -10.28 12.41 13.91
C SER A 228 -8.79 12.13 13.89
N VAL A 229 -8.17 12.26 12.71
CA VAL A 229 -6.72 12.29 12.50
C VAL A 229 -6.42 13.57 11.73
N THR A 230 -5.77 14.54 12.38
CA THR A 230 -5.61 15.90 11.84
C THR A 230 -4.13 16.28 11.74
N PRO A 231 -3.61 16.62 10.54
CA PRO A 231 -2.30 17.24 10.40
C PRO A 231 -2.29 18.63 11.08
N VAL A 232 -1.31 18.87 11.95
CA VAL A 232 -1.20 20.13 12.73
C VAL A 232 0.03 20.97 12.39
N ALA A 233 1.00 20.41 11.67
CA ALA A 233 2.21 21.11 11.28
C ALA A 233 2.09 21.80 9.91
N SER A 234 2.87 22.87 9.72
CA SER A 234 3.07 23.54 8.45
C SER A 234 4.46 24.19 8.40
N GLY A 235 5.01 24.38 7.19
CA GLY A 235 6.37 24.91 7.03
C GLY A 235 7.43 23.89 7.41
N SER A 236 8.55 24.35 7.98
CA SER A 236 9.65 23.47 8.39
C SER A 236 9.42 22.87 9.78
N VAL A 237 9.68 21.58 9.93
CA VAL A 237 9.59 20.83 11.19
C VAL A 237 10.95 20.27 11.59
N VAL A 238 11.24 20.30 12.89
CA VAL A 238 12.43 19.73 13.50
C VAL A 238 12.08 18.60 14.46
N LYS A 239 13.09 17.83 14.87
CA LYS A 239 12.92 16.68 15.77
C LYS A 239 12.14 17.10 17.02
N GLY A 240 11.04 16.40 17.29
CA GLY A 240 10.17 16.64 18.45
C GLY A 240 8.93 17.49 18.15
N ASP A 241 8.85 18.14 16.99
CA ASP A 241 7.67 18.91 16.60
C ASP A 241 6.48 17.97 16.35
N ALA A 242 5.30 18.37 16.81
CA ALA A 242 4.04 17.66 16.57
C ALA A 242 3.57 17.85 15.12
N ILE A 243 3.21 16.76 14.44
CA ILE A 243 2.75 16.79 13.04
C ILE A 243 1.33 16.27 12.84
N ILE A 244 0.86 15.36 13.69
CA ILE A 244 -0.51 14.81 13.63
C ILE A 244 -1.07 14.75 15.05
N GLU A 245 -2.31 15.19 15.21
CA GLU A 245 -3.14 14.92 16.39
C GLU A 245 -4.20 13.87 16.04
N VAL A 246 -4.31 12.84 16.87
CA VAL A 246 -5.40 11.86 16.77
C VAL A 246 -6.32 11.98 17.98
N LYS A 247 -7.62 11.81 17.75
CA LYS A 247 -8.66 11.86 18.79
C LYS A 247 -9.52 10.61 18.71
N ALA A 248 -9.70 9.96 19.86
CA ALA A 248 -10.58 8.80 20.04
C ALA A 248 -12.06 9.21 20.01
#